data_AF-A0A815BEB4-F1
#
_entry.id   AF-A0A815BEB4-F1
#
_cell.length_a   1.000
_cell.length_b   1.000
_cell.length_c   1.000
_cell.angle_alpha   90.00
_cell.angle_beta   90.00
_cell.angle_gamma   90.00
#
_symmetry.space_group_name_H-M   'P 1'
#
loop_
_entity.id
_entity.type
_entity.pdbx_description
1 polymer ?
#
loop_
_entity_poly.entity_id
_entity_poly.type
_entity_poly.pdbx_seq_one_letter_code
_entity_poly.pdbx_strand_id
1 'polypeptide(L)'
;MDGGYNVCTKACAVSGLSCKKEFKLAIQYYQANLDIQKRLYPETHTNFGTTYSNIDIMYIQMSKWKDAEDYVQKALHLFDKTLPANHSHILLAKDNLYLTKNRLHRVVVYREKERDRSI
;
A
#
# COMPACT_ATOMS: atom_id res chain seq x y z
N MET A 1 19.10 -15.79 19.22
CA MET A 1 19.46 -14.79 18.18
C MET A 1 18.16 -14.15 17.73
N ASP A 2 17.82 -13.05 18.39
CA ASP A 2 16.63 -12.25 18.11
C ASP A 2 16.87 -11.40 16.86
N GLY A 3 16.17 -11.73 15.79
CA GLY A 3 16.23 -11.05 14.51
C GLY A 3 14.87 -10.49 14.12
N GLY A 4 14.56 -9.30 14.60
CA GLY A 4 14.07 -8.17 13.80
C GLY A 4 12.87 -8.29 12.87
N TYR A 5 12.06 -9.36 12.90
CA TYR A 5 10.88 -9.47 12.03
C TYR A 5 9.61 -9.69 12.84
N ASN A 6 8.76 -8.66 12.76
CA ASN A 6 7.32 -8.68 13.00
C ASN A 6 6.81 -8.59 14.44
N VAL A 7 6.87 -7.38 14.99
CA VAL A 7 5.96 -6.99 16.08
C VAL A 7 4.50 -6.99 15.57
N CYS A 8 4.25 -6.74 14.28
CA CYS A 8 2.90 -6.75 13.69
C CYS A 8 2.32 -8.15 13.38
N THR A 9 3.13 -9.16 13.04
CA THR A 9 2.55 -10.48 12.68
C THR A 9 2.28 -11.38 13.89
N LYS A 10 3.01 -11.22 15.00
CA LYS A 10 2.68 -11.94 16.25
C LYS A 10 1.36 -11.44 16.88
N ALA A 11 1.00 -10.17 16.69
CA ALA A 11 -0.29 -9.62 17.13
C ALA A 11 -1.47 -9.96 16.20
N CYS A 12 -1.22 -10.35 14.95
CA CYS A 12 -2.28 -10.63 13.96
C CYS A 12 -2.96 -12.00 14.12
N ALA A 13 -2.31 -13.00 14.72
CA ALA A 13 -2.84 -14.37 14.76
C ALA A 13 -4.04 -14.56 15.72
N VAL A 14 -4.11 -13.78 16.79
CA VAL A 14 -5.19 -13.86 17.79
C VAL A 14 -6.37 -12.91 17.44
N SER A 15 -6.13 -11.91 16.58
CA SER A 15 -6.97 -10.73 16.39
C SER A 15 -7.26 -10.38 14.92
N GLY A 16 -7.18 -11.35 14.00
CA GLY A 16 -7.28 -11.10 12.54
C GLY A 16 -8.53 -10.34 12.07
N LEU A 17 -9.63 -10.35 12.83
CA LEU A 17 -10.81 -9.51 12.57
C LEU A 17 -10.64 -8.05 13.06
N SER A 18 -9.96 -7.85 14.20
CA SER A 18 -9.64 -6.52 14.75
C SER A 18 -8.71 -5.75 13.82
N CYS A 19 -7.63 -6.39 13.37
CA CYS A 19 -6.65 -5.73 12.50
C CYS A 19 -7.27 -5.30 11.16
N LYS A 20 -8.13 -6.12 10.55
CA LYS A 20 -8.85 -5.73 9.32
C LYS A 20 -9.77 -4.52 9.52
N LYS A 21 -10.37 -4.38 10.71
CA LYS A 21 -11.20 -3.23 11.05
C LYS A 21 -10.34 -1.98 11.26
N GLU A 22 -9.21 -2.11 11.95
CA GLU A 22 -8.25 -1.04 12.20
C GLU A 22 -7.62 -0.52 10.90
N PHE A 23 -7.24 -1.39 9.95
CA PHE A 23 -6.72 -0.96 8.66
C PHE A 23 -7.75 -0.19 7.82
N LYS A 24 -9.01 -0.63 7.82
CA LYS A 24 -10.09 0.11 7.15
C LYS A 24 -10.28 1.49 7.75
N LEU A 25 -10.25 1.61 9.07
CA LEU A 25 -10.35 2.88 9.77
C LEU A 25 -9.14 3.78 9.45
N ALA A 26 -7.92 3.22 9.42
CA ALA A 26 -6.72 3.95 9.01
C ALA A 26 -6.84 4.52 7.58
N ILE A 27 -7.33 3.72 6.63
CA ILE A 27 -7.59 4.18 5.26
C ILE A 27 -8.58 5.35 5.25
N GLN A 28 -9.66 5.28 6.03
CA GLN A 28 -10.63 6.39 6.14
C GLN A 28 -9.99 7.66 6.68
N TYR A 29 -9.13 7.56 7.70
CA TYR A 29 -8.39 8.72 8.23
C TYR A 29 -7.45 9.32 7.19
N TYR A 30 -6.73 8.50 6.42
CA TYR A 30 -5.86 9.00 5.35
C TYR A 30 -6.65 9.63 4.19
N GLN A 31 -7.83 9.10 3.86
CA GLN A 31 -8.72 9.71 2.87
C GLN A 31 -9.25 11.07 3.35
N ALA A 32 -9.68 11.18 4.61
CA ALA A 32 -10.07 12.47 5.18
C ALA A 32 -8.90 13.45 5.21
N ASN A 33 -7.68 12.97 5.48
CA ASN A 33 -6.48 13.80 5.41
C ASN A 33 -6.20 14.30 3.98
N LEU A 34 -6.38 13.47 2.95
CA LEU A 34 -6.28 13.91 1.55
C LEU A 34 -7.28 15.03 1.23
N ASP A 35 -8.52 14.93 1.71
CA ASP A 35 -9.55 15.96 1.47
C ASP A 35 -9.24 17.29 2.16
N ILE A 36 -8.52 17.24 3.29
CA ILE A 36 -8.01 18.44 3.96
C ILE A 36 -6.81 18.98 3.17
N GLN A 37 -5.86 18.13 2.80
CA GLN A 37 -4.68 18.54 2.03
C GLN A 37 -5.06 19.21 0.71
N LYS A 38 -6.06 18.69 -0.01
CA LYS A 38 -6.59 19.29 -1.26
C LYS A 38 -7.12 20.71 -1.09
N ARG A 39 -7.59 21.07 0.10
CA ARG A 39 -8.07 22.42 0.41
C ARG A 39 -6.96 23.38 0.82
N LEU A 40 -5.85 22.84 1.35
CA LEU A 40 -4.76 23.62 1.92
C LEU A 40 -3.57 23.80 0.97
N TYR A 41 -3.35 22.83 0.09
CA TYR A 41 -2.15 22.77 -0.74
C TYR A 41 -2.50 22.50 -2.20
N PRO A 42 -1.73 23.06 -3.16
CA PRO A 42 -1.80 22.63 -4.55
C PRO A 42 -1.45 21.14 -4.65
N GLU A 43 -2.10 20.42 -5.56
CA GLU A 43 -2.01 18.95 -5.72
C GLU A 43 -0.59 18.41 -6.02
N THR A 44 0.40 19.29 -6.14
CA THR A 44 1.82 18.96 -6.31
C THR A 44 2.58 18.83 -4.99
N HIS A 45 1.93 18.99 -3.84
CA HIS A 45 2.63 18.93 -2.56
C HIS A 45 3.04 17.50 -2.20
N THR A 46 4.31 17.26 -1.86
CA THR A 46 4.87 15.92 -1.57
C THR A 46 4.10 15.11 -0.53
N ASN A 47 3.44 15.79 0.43
CA ASN A 47 2.54 15.20 1.41
C ASN A 47 1.45 14.30 0.80
N PHE A 48 0.93 14.63 -0.39
CA PHE A 48 -0.04 13.79 -1.08
C PHE A 48 0.57 12.40 -1.37
N GLY A 49 1.83 12.37 -1.79
CA GLY A 49 2.56 11.15 -2.12
C GLY A 49 2.78 10.29 -0.89
N THR A 50 3.17 10.91 0.23
CA THR A 50 3.31 10.22 1.51
C THR A 50 1.99 9.62 1.97
N THR A 51 0.88 10.35 1.85
CA THR A 51 -0.44 9.83 2.20
C THR A 51 -0.85 8.67 1.29
N TYR A 52 -0.61 8.75 -0.01
CA TYR A 52 -0.87 7.65 -0.94
C TYR A 52 -0.02 6.40 -0.63
N SER A 53 1.26 6.56 -0.30
CA SER A 53 2.12 5.44 0.12
C SER A 53 1.63 4.76 1.40
N ASN A 54 1.12 5.54 2.37
CA ASN A 54 0.56 4.96 3.59
C ASN A 54 -0.71 4.15 3.29
N ILE A 55 -1.58 4.64 2.41
CA ILE A 55 -2.78 3.93 1.97
C ILE A 55 -2.42 2.62 1.26
N ASP A 56 -1.41 2.63 0.36
CA ASP A 56 -0.88 1.43 -0.29
C ASP A 56 -0.48 0.36 0.74
N ILE A 57 0.31 0.73 1.75
CA ILE A 57 0.74 -0.20 2.81
C ILE A 57 -0.45 -0.80 3.54
N MET A 58 -1.51 -0.02 3.82
CA MET A 58 -2.72 -0.57 4.45
C MET A 58 -3.40 -1.60 3.54
N TYR A 59 -3.47 -1.36 2.23
CA TYR A 59 -4.02 -2.33 1.29
C TYR A 59 -3.16 -3.59 1.13
N ILE A 60 -1.82 -3.46 1.18
CA ILE A 60 -0.87 -4.59 1.26
C ILE A 60 -1.17 -5.45 2.49
N GLN A 61 -1.34 -4.85 3.68
CA GLN A 61 -1.69 -5.58 4.91
C GLN A 61 -3.06 -6.25 4.81
N MET A 62 -4.00 -5.66 4.07
CA MET A 62 -5.32 -6.25 3.79
C MET A 62 -5.30 -7.32 2.68
N SER A 63 -4.15 -7.62 2.09
CA SER A 63 -4.00 -8.52 0.92
C SER A 63 -4.81 -8.09 -0.31
N LYS A 64 -5.09 -6.78 -0.43
CA LYS A 64 -5.80 -6.16 -1.53
C LYS A 64 -4.81 -5.57 -2.54
N TRP A 65 -4.07 -6.47 -3.19
CA TRP A 65 -2.92 -6.11 -4.03
C TRP A 65 -3.25 -5.21 -5.22
N LYS A 66 -4.45 -5.33 -5.80
CA LYS A 66 -4.88 -4.46 -6.91
C LYS A 66 -5.11 -3.02 -6.46
N ASP A 67 -5.77 -2.85 -5.32
CA ASP A 67 -6.02 -1.51 -4.74
C ASP A 67 -4.68 -0.88 -4.35
N ALA A 68 -3.79 -1.64 -3.70
CA ALA A 68 -2.44 -1.22 -3.35
C ALA A 68 -1.65 -0.71 -4.57
N GLU A 69 -1.68 -1.43 -5.70
CA GLU A 69 -0.97 -1.05 -6.92
C GLU A 69 -1.39 0.32 -7.46
N ASP A 70 -2.69 0.62 -7.45
CA ASP A 70 -3.20 1.92 -7.90
C ASP A 70 -2.69 3.07 -7.01
N TYR A 71 -2.68 2.87 -5.68
CA TYR A 71 -2.22 3.88 -4.73
C TYR A 71 -0.70 4.11 -4.79
N VAL A 72 0.11 3.06 -4.90
CA VAL A 72 1.57 3.22 -5.00
C VAL A 72 1.99 3.87 -6.33
N GLN A 73 1.26 3.60 -7.43
CA GLN A 73 1.49 4.29 -8.70
C GLN A 73 1.18 5.79 -8.61
N LYS A 74 0.09 6.17 -7.93
CA LYS A 74 -0.23 7.59 -7.65
C LYS A 74 0.85 8.26 -6.81
N ALA A 75 1.36 7.57 -5.78
CA ALA A 75 2.46 8.07 -4.95
C ALA A 75 3.73 8.31 -5.78
N LEU A 76 4.14 7.32 -6.58
CA LEU A 76 5.32 7.40 -7.44
C LEU A 76 5.21 8.53 -8.46
N HIS A 77 4.06 8.66 -9.12
CA HIS A 77 3.84 9.74 -10.08
C HIS A 77 4.03 11.13 -9.47
N LEU A 78 3.59 11.31 -8.23
CA LEU A 78 3.77 12.56 -7.52
C LEU A 78 5.23 12.77 -7.09
N PHE A 79 5.86 11.73 -6.52
CA PHE A 79 7.25 11.81 -6.10
C PHE A 79 8.20 12.08 -7.26
N ASP A 80 8.01 11.43 -8.41
CA ASP A 80 8.82 11.65 -9.62
C ASP A 80 8.70 13.09 -10.16
N LYS A 81 7.56 13.76 -9.93
CA LYS A 81 7.34 15.16 -10.33
C LYS A 81 7.92 16.18 -9.36
N THR A 82 8.08 15.81 -8.09
CA THR A 82 8.30 16.77 -6.99
C THR A 82 9.67 16.62 -6.34
N LEU A 83 10.26 15.43 -6.42
CA LEU A 83 11.49 15.06 -5.75
C LEU A 83 12.57 14.66 -6.77
N PRO A 84 13.86 14.88 -6.44
CA PRO A 84 14.95 14.34 -7.24
C PRO A 84 14.92 12.81 -7.24
N ALA A 85 15.36 12.20 -8.34
CA ALA A 85 15.19 10.76 -8.62
C ALA A 85 15.76 9.79 -7.54
N ASN A 86 16.72 10.24 -6.74
CA ASN A 86 17.36 9.46 -5.68
C ASN A 86 16.74 9.66 -4.29
N HIS A 87 15.59 10.33 -4.21
CA HIS A 87 14.93 10.56 -2.93
C HIS A 87 14.44 9.24 -2.31
N SER A 88 14.61 9.10 -1.00
CA SER A 88 14.24 7.89 -0.24
C SER A 88 12.77 7.48 -0.43
N HIS A 89 11.86 8.45 -0.52
CA HIS A 89 10.45 8.20 -0.83
C HIS A 89 10.20 7.50 -2.18
N ILE A 90 10.96 7.85 -3.23
CA ILE A 90 10.84 7.19 -4.54
C ILE A 90 11.32 5.74 -4.44
N LEU A 91 12.45 5.52 -3.75
CA LEU A 91 13.00 4.18 -3.55
C LEU A 91 12.01 3.29 -2.78
N LEU A 92 11.47 3.77 -1.67
CA LEU A 92 10.48 3.05 -0.87
C LEU A 92 9.22 2.73 -1.68
N ALA A 93 8.70 3.69 -2.45
CA ALA A 93 7.52 3.46 -3.26
C ALA A 93 7.76 2.46 -4.40
N LYS A 94 8.98 2.43 -4.98
CA LYS A 94 9.38 1.40 -5.96
C LYS A 94 9.46 0.01 -5.32
N ASP A 95 10.01 -0.09 -4.11
CA ASP A 95 10.07 -1.35 -3.36
C ASP A 95 8.67 -1.89 -3.05
N ASN A 96 7.77 -1.03 -2.60
CA ASN A 96 6.36 -1.39 -2.37
C ASN A 96 5.67 -1.86 -3.67
N LEU A 97 5.88 -1.14 -4.78
CA LEU A 97 5.33 -1.52 -6.08
C LEU A 97 5.82 -2.92 -6.51
N TYR A 98 7.11 -3.22 -6.33
CA TYR A 98 7.68 -4.53 -6.61
C TYR A 98 7.03 -5.63 -5.75
N LEU A 99 6.90 -5.40 -4.45
CA LEU A 99 6.24 -6.35 -3.53
C LEU A 99 4.78 -6.60 -3.93
N THR A 100 4.03 -5.53 -4.22
CA THR A 100 2.62 -5.60 -4.62
C THR A 100 2.44 -6.35 -5.93
N LYS A 101 3.24 -6.06 -6.97
CA LYS A 101 3.18 -6.78 -8.25
C LYS A 101 3.50 -8.26 -8.11
N ASN A 102 4.51 -8.62 -7.33
CA ASN A 102 4.86 -10.02 -7.08
C ASN A 102 3.76 -10.79 -6.33
N ARG A 103 3.06 -10.14 -5.39
CA ARG A 103 1.92 -10.73 -4.70
C ARG A 103 0.72 -10.85 -5.63
N LEU A 104 0.43 -9.83 -6.43
CA LEU A 104 -0.66 -9.82 -7.39
C LEU A 104 -0.49 -10.91 -8.46
N HIS A 105 0.71 -11.01 -9.06
CA HIS A 105 1.02 -12.02 -10.05
C HIS A 105 0.75 -13.44 -9.53
N ARG A 106 1.22 -13.75 -8.31
CA ARG A 106 0.95 -15.06 -7.69
C ARG A 106 -0.53 -15.35 -7.52
N VAL A 107 -1.33 -14.37 -7.11
CA VAL A 107 -2.78 -14.54 -6.94
C VAL A 107 -3.48 -14.77 -8.28
N VAL A 108 -3.06 -14.07 -9.34
CA VAL A 108 -3.63 -14.24 -10.69
C VAL A 108 -3.32 -15.64 -11.23
N VAL A 109 -2.06 -16.06 -11.18
CA VAL A 109 -1.63 -17.39 -11.63
C VAL A 109 -2.36 -18.49 -10.86
N TYR A 110 -2.53 -18.35 -9.55
CA TYR A 110 -3.28 -19.33 -8.75
C TYR A 110 -4.74 -19.42 -9.20
N ARG A 111 -5.41 -18.29 -9.43
CA ARG A 111 -6.81 -18.25 -9.88
C ARG A 111 -7.02 -18.82 -11.28
N GLU A 112 -6.06 -18.65 -12.17
CA GLU A 112 -6.09 -19.25 -13.51
C GLU A 112 -6.01 -20.77 -13.41
N LYS A 113 -5.07 -21.30 -12.61
CA LYS A 113 -4.97 -22.76 -12.38
C LYS A 113 -6.21 -23.38 -11.76
N GLU A 114 -6.87 -22.69 -10.83
CA GLU A 114 -8.14 -23.16 -10.25
C GLU A 114 -9.27 -23.18 -11.29
N ARG A 115 -9.29 -22.19 -12.21
CA ARG A 115 -10.25 -22.15 -13.32
C ARG A 115 -10.04 -23.32 -14.28
N ASP A 116 -8.79 -23.60 -14.64
CA ASP A 116 -8.44 -24.70 -15.55
C ASP A 116 -8.71 -26.08 -14.95
N ARG A 117 -8.73 -26.20 -13.61
CA ARG A 117 -9.09 -27.44 -12.89
C ARG A 117 -10.60 -27.67 -12.77
N SER A 118 -11.38 -26.61 -12.95
CA SER A 118 -12.85 -26.64 -12.77
C SER A 118 -13.61 -26.93 -14.09
N ILE A 119 -12.87 -27.25 -15.15
CA ILE A 119 -13.35 -27.59 -16.51
C ILE A 119 -12.95 -29.04 -16.79
#